data_AF-A0A0F9G694-F1
#
_entry.id   AF-A0A0F9G694-F1
#
_cell.length_a   1.000
_cell.length_b   1.000
_cell.length_c   1.000
_cell.angle_alpha   90.00
_cell.angle_beta   90.00
_cell.angle_gamma   90.00
#
_symmetry.space_group_name_H-M   'P 1'
#
loop_
_entity.id
_entity.type
_entity.pdbx_description
1 polymer ?
#
loop_
_entity_poly.entity_id
_entity_poly.type
_entity_poly.pdbx_seq_one_letter_code
_entity_poly.pdbx_strand_id
1 'polypeptide(L)' 'MVLFRVLTAEEEAKFRKWARDNYKLLEPINGVWHPVVQAECVVMNEERHSH' A
#
# COMPACT_ATOMS: atom_id res chain seq x y z
N MET A 1 17.94 -9.05 -2.41
CA MET A 1 18.03 -7.75 -3.10
C MET A 1 16.81 -6.93 -2.69
N VAL A 2 17.01 -5.74 -2.14
CA VAL A 2 15.90 -4.81 -1.88
C VAL A 2 15.81 -3.91 -3.12
N LEU A 3 14.76 -4.09 -3.93
CA LEU A 3 14.52 -3.26 -5.12
C LEU A 3 14.10 -1.83 -4.74
N PHE A 4 13.70 -1.63 -3.48
CA PHE A 4 13.15 -0.40 -2.97
C PHE A 4 14.04 0.17 -1.88
N ARG A 5 14.17 1.50 -1.86
CA ARG A 5 14.87 2.21 -0.80
C ARG A 5 14.11 2.10 0.53
N VAL A 6 14.83 2.19 1.64
CA VAL A 6 14.20 2.36 2.95
C VAL A 6 13.56 3.75 3.00
N LEU A 7 12.30 3.78 3.42
CA LEU A 7 11.53 5.02 3.58
C LEU A 7 11.65 5.52 5.02
N THR A 8 11.64 6.85 5.20
CA THR A 8 11.41 7.44 6.53
C THR A 8 9.93 7.33 6.91
N ALA A 9 9.60 7.51 8.19
CA ALA A 9 8.21 7.47 8.66
C ALA A 9 7.29 8.46 7.91
N GLU A 10 7.80 9.64 7.54
CA GLU A 10 7.06 10.63 6.75
C GLU A 10 6.81 10.16 5.32
N GLU A 11 7.79 9.52 4.69
CA GLU A 11 7.65 8.99 3.35
C GLU A 11 6.69 7.80 3.33
N GLU A 12 6.78 6.91 4.32
CA GLU A 12 5.83 5.82 4.45
C GLU A 12 4.39 6.34 4.59
N ALA A 13 4.16 7.40 5.37
CA ALA A 13 2.84 8.01 5.51
C ALA A 13 2.32 8.54 4.16
N LYS A 14 3.18 9.14 3.34
CA LYS A 14 2.82 9.59 1.98
C LYS A 14 2.49 8.41 1.07
N PHE A 15 3.24 7.31 1.16
CA PHE A 15 3.01 6.10 0.37
C PHE A 15 1.71 5.39 0.77
N ARG A 16 1.43 5.28 2.07
CA ARG A 16 0.15 4.76 2.58
C ARG A 16 -1.02 5.61 2.10
N LYS A 17 -0.89 6.94 2.19
CA LYS A 17 -1.91 7.86 1.66
C LYS A 17 -2.12 7.65 0.15
N TRP A 18 -1.03 7.55 -0.63
CA TRP A 18 -1.11 7.31 -2.06
C TRP A 18 -1.86 6.00 -2.37
N ALA A 19 -1.61 4.93 -1.61
CA ALA A 19 -2.35 3.68 -1.74
C ALA A 19 -3.86 3.91 -1.58
N ARG A 20 -4.29 4.61 -0.52
CA ARG A 20 -5.72 4.93 -0.29
C ARG A 20 -6.34 5.79 -1.39
N ASP A 21 -5.58 6.72 -1.95
CA ASP A 21 -6.05 7.64 -2.99
C ASP A 21 -6.13 6.98 -4.38
N ASN A 22 -5.32 5.95 -4.66
CA ASN A 22 -5.13 5.41 -6.02
C ASN A 22 -5.48 3.92 -6.18
N TYR A 23 -5.42 3.13 -5.11
CA TYR A 23 -5.76 1.72 -5.17
C TYR A 23 -7.27 1.53 -5.07
N LYS A 24 -7.82 0.77 -6.02
CA LYS A 24 -9.22 0.37 -6.01
C LYS A 24 -9.34 -0.94 -5.21
N LEU A 25 -10.17 -0.90 -4.17
CA LEU A 25 -10.39 -2.03 -3.26
C LEU A 25 -10.71 -3.33 -4.00
N LEU A 26 -10.10 -4.42 -3.54
CA LEU A 26 -10.22 -5.80 -4.05
C LEU A 26 -9.70 -6.02 -5.48
N GLU A 27 -9.12 -5.01 -6.14
CA GLU A 27 -8.41 -5.21 -7.40
C GLU A 27 -7.04 -5.87 -7.16
N PRO A 28 -6.43 -6.51 -8.17
CA PRO A 28 -5.09 -7.07 -8.04
C PRO A 28 -4.06 -6.00 -7.61
N ILE A 29 -3.33 -6.26 -6.53
CA ILE A 29 -2.25 -5.38 -6.08
C ILE A 29 -1.06 -5.51 -7.03
N ASN A 30 -0.56 -4.38 -7.53
CA ASN A 30 0.57 -4.38 -8.46
C ASN A 30 1.88 -4.71 -7.73
N GLY A 31 2.52 -5.82 -8.14
CA GLY A 31 3.77 -6.30 -7.54
C GLY A 31 5.00 -5.39 -7.75
N VAL A 32 4.92 -4.38 -8.61
CA VAL A 32 5.98 -3.38 -8.83
C VAL A 32 5.91 -2.25 -7.80
N TRP A 33 4.78 -2.08 -7.11
CA TRP A 33 4.65 -1.03 -6.11
C TRP A 33 5.51 -1.30 -4.88
N HIS A 34 5.83 -0.22 -4.16
CA HIS A 34 6.60 -0.32 -2.93
C HIS A 34 5.88 -1.21 -1.89
N PRO A 35 6.60 -2.02 -1.08
CA PRO A 35 5.99 -2.90 -0.07
C PRO A 35 5.03 -2.18 0.89
N VAL A 36 5.34 -0.94 1.27
CA VAL A 36 4.46 -0.09 2.10
C VAL A 36 3.11 0.19 1.42
N VAL A 37 3.10 0.42 0.11
CA VAL A 37 1.86 0.60 -0.66
C VAL A 37 1.09 -0.73 -0.71
N GLN A 38 1.78 -1.84 -0.99
CA GLN A 38 1.15 -3.16 -1.05
C GLN A 38 0.52 -3.54 0.29
N ALA A 39 1.23 -3.33 1.40
CA ALA A 39 0.74 -3.58 2.75
C ALA A 39 -0.51 -2.74 3.06
N GLU A 40 -0.50 -1.46 2.69
CA GLU A 40 -1.68 -0.60 2.87
C GLU A 40 -2.87 -1.08 2.03
N CYS A 41 -2.65 -1.53 0.80
CA CYS A 41 -3.71 -2.10 -0.04
C CYS A 41 -4.33 -3.36 0.60
N VAL A 42 -3.53 -4.20 1.26
CA VAL A 42 -4.02 -5.38 1.99
C VAL A 42 -4.88 -4.96 3.19
N VAL A 43 -4.41 -4.01 4.01
CA VAL A 43 -5.19 -3.49 5.15
C VAL A 43 -6.54 -2.94 4.68
N MET A 44 -6.53 -2.13 3.62
CA MET A 44 -7.75 -1.58 3.04
C MET A 44 -8.73 -2.68 2.57
N ASN A 45 -8.23 -3.78 2.02
CA ASN A 45 -9.06 -4.91 1.61
C ASN A 45 -9.66 -5.65 2.81
N GLU A 46 -8.89 -5.82 3.89
CA GLU A 46 -9.34 -6.44 5.14
C GLU A 46 -10.40 -5.58 5.84
N GLU A 47 -10.20 -4.26 5.92
CA GLU A 47 -11.16 -3.31 6.48
C GLU A 47 -12.53 -3.40 5.78
N ARG A 48 -12.54 -3.58 4.44
CA ARG A 48 -13.77 -3.76 3.68
C ARG A 48 -14.43 -5.12 3.87
N HIS A 49 -13.65 -6.18 4.11
CA HIS A 49 -14.21 -7.52 4.29
C HIS A 49 -14.87 -7.71 5.66
N SER A 50 -14.53 -6.87 6.64
CA SER A 50 -15.06 -6.91 8.01
C SER A 50 -16.39 -6.14 8.20
N HIS A 51 -17.11 -5.80 7.13
CA HIS A 51 -18.37 -5.04 7.19
C HIS A 51 -19.50 -5.66 6.37
#